data_AF-A0AAD4M6I8-F1
#
_entry.id   AF-A0AAD4M6I8-F1
#
_cell.length_a   1.000
_cell.length_b   1.000
_cell.length_c   1.000
_cell.angle_alpha   90.00
_cell.angle_beta   90.00
_cell.angle_gamma   90.00
#
_symmetry.space_group_name_H-M   'P 1'
#
loop_
_entity.id
_entity.type
_entity.pdbx_description
1 polymer ?
#
loop_
_entity_poly.entity_id
_entity_poly.type
_entity_poly.pdbx_seq_one_letter_code
_entity_poly.pdbx_strand_id
1 'polypeptide(L)'
;MDESREDIPRISVDSLRDWHRIKANFTKAVFEQFDQRIRQSGLESERASLVPHVQQFIETTFEKAKPNVRINGKKFEDLKDQDDEVEPFDEALDRETWSLYNQRLQWDLELATKRRKRPQEVADLLENLFKVQEAALGELDNPVDDDED
;
A
#
# COMPACT_ATOMS: atom_id res chain seq x y z
N MET A 1 -1.79 -7.31 -16.81
CA MET A 1 -0.91 -8.10 -15.93
C MET A 1 0.51 -7.74 -16.32
N ASP A 2 1.01 -6.60 -15.86
CA ASP A 2 2.35 -6.11 -16.20
C ASP A 2 3.18 -6.06 -14.91
N GLU A 3 3.38 -7.24 -14.32
CA GLU A 3 4.37 -7.47 -13.27
C GLU A 3 5.74 -7.70 -13.94
N SER A 4 6.23 -6.69 -14.63
CA SER A 4 7.65 -6.60 -14.96
C SER A 4 8.40 -6.33 -13.65
N ARG A 5 8.62 -7.39 -12.85
CA ARG A 5 9.45 -7.37 -11.64
C ARG A 5 10.79 -6.75 -11.99
N GLU A 6 11.06 -5.59 -11.41
CA GLU A 6 12.43 -5.10 -11.37
C GLU A 6 13.23 -6.07 -10.49
N ASP A 7 14.06 -6.91 -11.12
CA ASP A 7 14.82 -8.00 -10.50
C ASP A 7 15.80 -7.56 -9.40
N ILE A 8 15.94 -6.24 -9.17
CA ILE A 8 16.80 -5.67 -8.14
C ILE A 8 15.95 -4.72 -7.28
N PRO A 9 15.80 -4.98 -5.96
CA PRO A 9 15.09 -4.09 -5.07
C PRO A 9 15.82 -2.75 -5.00
N ARG A 10 15.15 -1.68 -5.44
CA ARG A 10 15.64 -0.30 -5.33
C ARG A 10 15.33 0.24 -3.94
N ILE A 11 16.17 1.14 -3.46
CA ILE A 11 16.00 1.79 -2.15
C ILE A 11 14.87 2.82 -2.28
N SER A 12 13.84 2.70 -1.45
CA SER A 12 12.75 3.67 -1.36
C SER A 12 13.11 4.80 -0.41
N VAL A 13 12.89 6.04 -0.85
CA VAL A 13 13.00 7.25 -0.05
C VAL A 13 11.66 7.98 -0.11
N ASP A 14 11.16 8.40 1.06
CA ASP A 14 9.80 8.94 1.18
C ASP A 14 9.64 10.30 0.48
N SER A 15 10.69 11.13 0.47
CA SER A 15 10.64 12.47 -0.12
C SER A 15 11.95 12.91 -0.79
N LEU A 16 11.84 13.78 -1.80
CA LEU A 16 12.99 14.53 -2.34
C LEU A 16 13.70 15.34 -1.25
N ARG A 17 12.97 15.84 -0.25
CA ARG A 17 13.58 16.54 0.89
C ARG A 17 14.48 15.63 1.70
N ASP A 18 14.07 14.38 1.88
CA ASP A 18 14.87 13.38 2.60
C ASP A 18 16.11 13.00 1.80
N TRP A 19 15.99 12.88 0.48
CA TRP A 19 17.15 12.69 -0.39
C TRP A 19 18.18 13.82 -0.26
N HIS A 20 17.72 15.08 -0.31
CA HIS A 20 18.59 16.24 -0.10
C HIS A 20 19.19 16.27 1.31
N ARG A 21 18.43 15.88 2.34
CA ARG A 21 18.90 15.77 3.72
C ARG A 21 19.98 14.71 3.87
N ILE A 22 19.80 13.53 3.25
CA ILE A 22 20.80 12.46 3.22
C ILE A 22 22.07 12.96 2.56
N LYS A 23 21.96 13.64 1.41
CA LYS A 23 23.10 14.25 0.72
C LYS A 23 23.82 15.27 1.60
N ALA A 24 23.09 16.17 2.26
CA ALA A 24 23.68 17.17 3.16
C ALA A 24 24.41 16.52 4.35
N ASN A 25 23.79 15.53 4.99
CA ASN A 25 24.38 14.81 6.11
C ASN A 25 25.64 14.01 5.70
N PHE A 26 25.59 13.33 4.54
CA PHE A 26 26.73 12.61 4.00
C PHE A 26 27.88 13.57 3.69
N THR A 27 27.61 14.68 2.98
CA THR A 27 28.59 15.71 2.68
C THR A 27 29.25 16.23 3.95
N LYS A 28 28.47 16.55 4.98
CA LYS A 28 28.98 17.01 6.27
C LYS A 28 29.91 15.96 6.92
N ALA A 29 29.47 14.71 7.01
CA ALA A 29 30.26 13.64 7.62
C ALA A 29 31.56 13.35 6.84
N VAL A 30 31.52 13.42 5.50
CA VAL A 30 32.71 13.25 4.65
C VAL A 30 33.70 14.38 4.88
N PHE A 31 33.24 15.63 4.93
CA PHE A 31 34.13 16.76 5.21
C PHE A 31 34.70 16.72 6.63
N GLU A 32 33.93 16.31 7.63
CA GLU A 32 34.43 16.11 9.00
C GLU A 32 35.54 15.05 9.06
N GLN A 33 35.34 13.90 8.41
CA GLN A 33 36.36 12.84 8.31
C GLN A 33 37.59 13.30 7.52
N PHE A 34 37.38 14.04 6.43
CA PHE A 34 38.44 14.58 5.59
C PHE A 34 39.30 15.58 6.34
N ASP A 35 38.69 16.54 7.05
CA ASP A 35 39.39 17.53 7.85
C ASP A 35 40.15 16.85 9.01
N GLN A 36 39.58 15.82 9.63
CA GLN A 36 40.25 15.04 10.66
C GLN A 36 41.51 14.33 10.11
N ARG A 37 41.41 13.71 8.93
CA ARG A 37 42.55 13.04 8.30
C ARG A 37 43.63 14.01 7.83
N ILE A 38 43.25 15.14 7.25
CA ILE A 38 44.22 16.19 6.85
C ILE A 38 45.03 16.66 8.05
N ARG A 39 44.37 16.92 9.19
CA ARG A 39 45.04 17.32 10.43
C ARG A 39 46.01 16.25 10.95
N GLN A 40 45.61 14.97 10.88
CA GLN A 40 46.45 13.85 11.31
C GLN A 40 47.65 13.62 10.39
N SER A 41 47.49 13.84 9.09
CA SER A 41 48.56 13.64 8.10
C SER A 41 49.46 14.86 7.94
N GLY A 42 49.05 16.04 8.42
CA GLY A 42 49.81 17.28 8.32
C GLY A 42 49.75 17.96 6.94
N LEU A 43 48.79 17.60 6.08
CA LEU A 43 48.63 18.13 4.71
C LEU A 43 47.70 19.36 4.64
N GLU A 44 47.68 20.20 5.68
CA GLU A 44 46.81 21.39 5.75
C GLU A 44 47.01 22.33 4.55
N SER A 45 48.24 22.44 4.03
CA SER A 45 48.58 23.25 2.86
C SER A 45 47.94 22.78 1.55
N GLU A 46 47.64 21.48 1.43
CA GLU A 46 47.07 20.87 0.22
C GLU A 46 45.55 20.74 0.28
N ARG A 47 44.94 21.10 1.42
CA ARG A 47 43.49 21.05 1.63
C ARG A 47 42.72 21.72 0.51
N ALA A 48 43.13 22.94 0.13
CA ALA A 48 42.45 23.71 -0.91
C ALA A 48 42.43 23.01 -2.27
N SER A 49 43.47 22.23 -2.60
CA SER A 49 43.57 21.45 -3.82
C SER A 49 42.78 20.15 -3.77
N LEU A 50 42.60 19.56 -2.58
CA LEU A 50 41.90 18.28 -2.40
C LEU A 50 40.38 18.43 -2.23
N VAL A 51 39.91 19.54 -1.68
CA VAL A 51 38.47 19.86 -1.55
C VAL A 51 37.66 19.67 -2.85
N PRO A 52 38.08 20.19 -4.03
CA PRO A 52 37.32 19.98 -5.27
C PRO A 52 37.21 18.51 -5.67
N HIS A 53 38.24 17.69 -5.38
CA HIS A 53 38.19 16.25 -5.66
C HIS A 53 37.21 15.52 -4.73
N VAL A 54 37.14 15.92 -3.46
CA VAL A 54 36.14 15.38 -2.51
C VAL A 54 34.73 15.77 -2.94
N GLN A 55 34.54 17.02 -3.38
CA GLN A 55 33.26 17.48 -3.88
C GLN A 55 32.82 16.69 -5.14
N GLN A 56 33.73 16.50 -6.09
CA GLN A 56 33.49 15.68 -7.28
C GLN A 56 33.20 14.22 -6.93
N PHE A 57 33.87 13.67 -5.92
CA PHE A 57 33.59 12.32 -5.42
C PHE A 57 32.16 12.21 -4.90
N ILE A 58 31.74 13.13 -4.03
CA ILE A 58 30.38 13.17 -3.49
C ILE A 58 29.36 13.24 -4.63
N GLU A 59 29.54 14.16 -5.57
CA GLU A 59 28.65 14.31 -6.73
C GLU A 59 28.57 13.03 -7.56
N THR A 60 29.71 12.42 -7.88
CA THR A 60 29.77 11.18 -8.66
C THR A 60 29.11 10.01 -7.92
N THR A 61 29.26 9.93 -6.60
CA THR A 61 28.60 8.90 -5.78
C THR A 61 27.08 9.04 -5.83
N PHE A 62 26.56 10.26 -5.71
CA PHE A 62 25.13 10.51 -5.77
C PHE A 62 24.57 10.30 -7.19
N GLU A 63 25.31 10.69 -8.25
CA GLU A 63 24.93 10.38 -9.64
C GLU A 63 24.80 8.87 -9.87
N LYS A 64 25.77 8.08 -9.39
CA LYS A 64 25.71 6.61 -9.50
C LYS A 64 24.62 5.98 -8.65
N ALA A 65 24.17 6.66 -7.59
CA ALA A 65 23.12 6.18 -6.72
C ALA A 65 21.70 6.44 -7.28
N LYS A 66 21.51 7.50 -8.08
CA LYS A 66 20.21 7.87 -8.70
C LYS A 66 19.43 6.69 -9.31
N PRO A 67 20.00 5.83 -10.18
CA PRO A 67 19.23 4.76 -10.81
C PRO A 67 18.73 3.70 -9.81
N ASN A 68 19.36 3.59 -8.63
CA ASN A 68 19.04 2.59 -7.62
C ASN A 68 18.06 3.10 -6.55
N VAL A 69 17.59 4.34 -6.68
CA VAL A 69 16.70 4.98 -5.71
C VAL A 69 15.34 5.23 -6.33
N ARG A 70 14.30 4.94 -5.56
CA ARG A 70 12.92 5.34 -5.83
C ARG A 70 12.55 6.42 -4.84
N ILE A 71 11.98 7.51 -5.33
CA ILE A 71 11.42 8.54 -4.47
C ILE A 71 9.92 8.47 -4.60
N ASN A 72 9.23 8.24 -3.49
CA ASN A 72 7.77 8.27 -3.47
C ASN A 72 7.13 7.32 -4.51
N GLY A 73 7.70 6.11 -4.65
CA GLY A 73 7.27 5.11 -5.62
C GLY A 73 7.68 5.33 -7.09
N LYS A 74 8.21 6.51 -7.45
CA LYS A 74 8.71 6.82 -8.80
C LYS A 74 10.22 6.62 -8.91
N LYS A 75 10.70 6.32 -10.12
CA LYS A 75 12.14 6.28 -10.41
C LYS A 75 12.69 7.70 -10.32
N PHE A 76 13.92 7.83 -9.85
CA PHE A 76 14.59 9.13 -9.77
C PHE A 76 14.72 9.83 -11.14
N GLU A 77 14.92 9.06 -12.21
CA GLU A 77 15.06 9.58 -13.58
C GLU A 77 13.75 10.17 -14.16
N ASP A 78 12.61 9.77 -13.60
CA ASP A 78 11.29 10.25 -14.03
C ASP A 78 10.88 11.55 -13.31
N LEU A 79 11.63 11.97 -12.29
CA LEU A 79 11.48 13.26 -11.62
C LEU A 79 12.13 14.32 -12.49
N LYS A 80 11.34 15.05 -13.28
CA LYS A 80 11.86 16.22 -13.99
C LYS A 80 12.15 17.33 -12.98
N ASP A 81 13.17 18.13 -13.23
CA ASP A 81 13.67 19.24 -12.39
C ASP A 81 12.64 20.38 -12.09
N GLN A 82 11.35 20.17 -12.38
CA GLN A 82 10.22 21.06 -12.04
C GLN A 82 9.30 20.50 -10.94
N ASP A 83 9.62 19.33 -10.37
CA ASP A 83 8.75 18.59 -9.44
C ASP A 83 8.92 18.96 -7.95
N ASP A 84 9.38 20.17 -7.63
CA ASP A 84 9.27 20.71 -6.25
C ASP A 84 7.79 20.87 -5.80
N GLU A 85 6.84 20.74 -6.74
CA GLU A 85 5.38 20.77 -6.55
C GLU A 85 4.69 19.39 -6.72
N VAL A 86 5.42 18.27 -6.76
CA VAL A 86 4.75 16.97 -6.75
C VAL A 86 4.25 16.68 -5.34
N GLU A 87 2.93 16.71 -5.20
CA GLU A 87 2.21 16.33 -3.99
C GLU A 87 2.75 15.00 -3.44
N PRO A 88 3.16 14.94 -2.16
CA PRO A 88 3.64 13.71 -1.52
C PRO A 88 2.59 12.59 -1.66
N PHE A 89 3.02 11.37 -1.94
CA PHE A 89 2.07 10.25 -2.02
C PHE A 89 1.69 9.86 -0.60
N ASP A 90 0.40 9.91 -0.30
CA ASP A 90 -0.11 9.46 0.98
C ASP A 90 -0.34 7.94 0.94
N GLU A 91 0.67 7.19 1.40
CA GLU A 91 0.58 5.73 1.50
C GLU A 91 -0.56 5.25 2.42
N ALA A 92 -0.94 6.04 3.43
CA ALA A 92 -2.05 5.68 4.30
C ALA A 92 -3.37 5.76 3.53
N LEU A 93 -3.53 6.82 2.73
CA LEU A 93 -4.68 7.01 1.86
C LEU A 93 -4.75 5.93 0.75
N ASP A 94 -3.61 5.52 0.19
CA ASP A 94 -3.59 4.44 -0.79
C ASP A 94 -4.02 3.11 -0.15
N ARG A 95 -3.45 2.75 1.00
CA ARG A 95 -3.86 1.55 1.75
C ARG A 95 -5.34 1.57 2.12
N GLU A 96 -5.87 2.73 2.51
CA GLU A 96 -7.29 2.92 2.79
C GLU A 96 -8.12 2.71 1.52
N THR A 97 -7.70 3.27 0.38
CA THR A 97 -8.35 3.11 -0.92
C THR A 97 -8.42 1.63 -1.32
N TRP A 98 -7.32 0.89 -1.18
CA TRP A 98 -7.28 -0.56 -1.43
C TRP A 98 -8.17 -1.35 -0.47
N SER A 99 -8.19 -0.98 0.81
CA SER A 99 -9.03 -1.61 1.83
C SER A 99 -10.52 -1.41 1.53
N LEU A 100 -10.92 -0.17 1.22
CA LEU A 100 -12.29 0.19 0.85
C LEU A 100 -12.71 -0.50 -0.45
N TYR A 101 -11.82 -0.59 -1.43
CA TYR A 101 -12.09 -1.31 -2.67
C TYR A 101 -12.37 -2.80 -2.41
N ASN A 102 -11.56 -3.46 -1.57
CA ASN A 102 -11.78 -4.84 -1.19
C ASN A 102 -13.09 -5.03 -0.41
N GLN A 103 -13.41 -4.12 0.52
CA GLN A 103 -14.68 -4.16 1.26
C GLN A 103 -15.87 -4.02 0.32
N ARG A 104 -15.80 -3.10 -0.65
CA ARG A 104 -16.83 -2.93 -1.67
C ARG A 104 -17.04 -4.22 -2.46
N LEU A 105 -15.96 -4.86 -2.91
CA LEU A 105 -16.05 -6.11 -3.67
C LEU A 105 -16.68 -7.23 -2.84
N GLN A 106 -16.34 -7.32 -1.55
CA GLN A 106 -16.96 -8.28 -0.62
C GLN A 106 -18.46 -8.01 -0.46
N TRP A 107 -18.86 -6.75 -0.25
CA TRP A 107 -20.28 -6.40 -0.13
C TRP A 107 -21.07 -6.64 -1.41
N ASP A 108 -20.49 -6.37 -2.58
CA ASP A 108 -21.12 -6.66 -3.87
C ASP A 108 -21.35 -8.18 -4.04
N LEU A 109 -20.37 -9.01 -3.67
CA LEU A 109 -20.51 -10.46 -3.69
C LEU A 109 -21.56 -10.96 -2.69
N GLU A 110 -21.54 -10.44 -1.46
CA GLU A 110 -22.53 -10.78 -0.44
C GLU A 110 -23.95 -10.40 -0.89
N LEU A 111 -24.11 -9.21 -1.43
CA LEU A 111 -25.39 -8.70 -1.91
C LEU A 111 -25.92 -9.57 -3.05
N ALA A 112 -25.08 -9.90 -4.03
CA ALA A 112 -25.44 -10.80 -5.12
C ALA A 112 -25.84 -12.19 -4.61
N THR A 113 -25.09 -12.72 -3.64
CA THR A 113 -25.38 -14.02 -3.03
C THR A 113 -26.70 -14.01 -2.26
N LYS A 114 -26.94 -12.97 -1.46
CA LYS A 114 -28.18 -12.78 -0.71
C LYS A 114 -29.37 -12.61 -1.66
N ARG A 115 -29.26 -11.78 -2.71
CA ARG A 115 -30.30 -11.62 -3.74
C ARG A 115 -30.67 -12.92 -4.42
N ARG A 116 -29.70 -13.81 -4.65
CA ARG A 116 -29.97 -15.11 -5.27
C ARG A 116 -30.59 -16.13 -4.31
N LYS A 117 -30.09 -16.21 -3.07
CA LYS A 117 -30.45 -17.29 -2.14
C LYS A 117 -31.59 -16.95 -1.18
N ARG A 118 -31.60 -15.75 -0.60
CA ARG A 118 -32.57 -15.35 0.43
C ARG A 118 -34.02 -15.43 -0.03
N PRO A 119 -34.40 -15.02 -1.26
CA PRO A 119 -35.79 -15.14 -1.70
C PRO A 119 -36.27 -16.59 -1.75
N GLN A 120 -35.42 -17.51 -2.21
CA GLN A 120 -35.72 -18.94 -2.26
C GLN A 120 -35.89 -19.50 -0.85
N GLU A 121 -34.95 -19.22 0.06
CA GLU A 121 -35.00 -19.66 1.46
C GLU A 121 -36.27 -19.17 2.18
N VAL A 122 -36.69 -17.92 1.92
CA VAL A 122 -37.92 -17.35 2.49
C VAL A 122 -39.17 -18.00 1.88
N ALA A 123 -39.17 -18.26 0.57
CA ALA A 123 -40.28 -18.94 -0.09
C ALA A 123 -40.47 -20.36 0.47
N ASP A 124 -39.38 -21.13 0.58
CA ASP A 124 -39.40 -22.49 1.14
C ASP A 124 -39.89 -22.48 2.61
N LEU A 125 -39.46 -21.48 3.40
CA LEU A 125 -39.93 -21.33 4.78
C LEU A 125 -41.43 -21.05 4.85
N LEU A 126 -41.93 -20.12 4.02
CA LEU A 126 -43.36 -19.78 3.97
C LEU A 126 -44.21 -20.96 3.51
N GLU A 127 -43.76 -21.68 2.49
CA GLU A 127 -44.46 -22.88 2.00
C GLU A 127 -44.58 -23.95 3.09
N ASN A 128 -43.51 -24.18 3.85
CA ASN A 128 -43.54 -25.10 4.99
C ASN A 128 -44.49 -24.63 6.09
N LEU A 129 -44.54 -23.33 6.40
CA LEU A 129 -45.47 -22.78 7.39
C LEU A 129 -46.93 -22.97 6.95
N PHE A 130 -47.24 -22.71 5.67
CA PHE A 130 -48.59 -22.94 5.14
C PHE A 130 -49.00 -24.41 5.21
N LYS A 131 -48.09 -25.35 4.86
CA LYS A 131 -48.36 -26.79 4.98
C LYS A 131 -48.66 -27.21 6.43
N VAL A 132 -47.91 -26.69 7.40
CA VAL A 132 -48.16 -26.97 8.82
C VAL A 132 -49.51 -26.40 9.27
N GLN A 133 -49.85 -25.19 8.82
CA GLN A 133 -51.13 -24.56 9.14
C GLN A 133 -52.31 -25.34 8.54
N GLU A 134 -52.21 -25.78 7.29
CA GLU A 134 -53.24 -26.60 6.64
C GLU A 134 -53.41 -27.95 7.34
N ALA A 135 -52.31 -28.61 7.74
CA ALA A 135 -52.38 -29.86 8.48
C ALA A 135 -53.09 -29.68 9.84
N ALA A 136 -52.77 -28.60 10.58
CA ALA A 136 -53.40 -28.29 11.86
C ALA A 136 -54.89 -27.93 11.72
N LEU A 137 -55.29 -27.30 10.62
CA LEU A 137 -56.70 -27.00 10.32
C LEU A 137 -57.47 -28.23 9.82
N GLY A 138 -56.82 -29.12 9.07
CA GLY A 138 -57.41 -30.37 8.61
C GLY A 138 -57.64 -31.41 9.72
N GLU A 139 -56.82 -31.39 10.78
CA GLU A 139 -57.03 -32.22 11.98
C GLU A 139 -58.27 -31.81 12.80
N LEU A 140 -58.72 -30.55 12.69
CA LEU A 140 -59.92 -30.05 13.39
C LEU A 140 -61.24 -30.42 12.70
N ASP A 141 -61.20 -30.88 11.44
CA ASP A 141 -62.38 -31.20 10.62
C ASP A 141 -62.64 -32.71 10.50
N ASN A 142 -61.86 -33.54 11.21
CA ASN A 142 -62.19 -34.95 11.43
C ASN A 142 -63.10 -35.05 12.66
N PRO A 143 -64.43 -35.24 12.50
CA PRO A 143 -65.25 -35.63 13.63
C PRO A 143 -64.68 -36.95 14.15
N VAL A 144 -64.30 -36.96 15.43
CA VAL A 144 -64.12 -38.21 16.17
C VAL A 144 -65.49 -38.88 16.13
N ASP A 145 -65.63 -39.91 15.29
CA ASP A 145 -66.72 -40.86 15.43
C ASP A 145 -66.54 -41.50 16.81
N ASP A 146 -67.22 -40.94 17.82
CA ASP A 146 -67.42 -41.59 19.11
C ASP A 146 -68.23 -42.86 18.84
N ASP A 147 -67.52 -43.98 18.68
CA ASP A 147 -68.06 -45.31 18.82
C ASP A 147 -68.59 -45.47 20.27
N GLU A 148 -69.88 -45.19 20.50
CA GLU A 148 -70.60 -45.63 21.69
C GLU A 148 -71.29 -46.99 21.43
N ASP A 149 -70.86 -47.98 22.23
CA ASP A 149 -71.36 -49.37 22.36
C ASP A 149 -72.86 -49.49 22.69
#